data_AF-A0A923YIK6-F1
#
_entry.id   AF-A0A923YIK6-F1
#
_cell.length_a   1.000
_cell.length_b   1.000
_cell.length_c   1.000
_cell.angle_alpha   90.00
_cell.angle_beta   90.00
_cell.angle_gamma   90.00
#
_symmetry.space_group_name_H-M   'P 1'
#
loop_
_entity.id
_entity.type
_entity.pdbx_description
1 polymer ?
#
loop_
_entity_poly.entity_id
_entity_poly.type
_entity_poly.pdbx_seq_one_letter_code
_entity_poly.pdbx_strand_id
1 'polypeptide(L)'
;ASMSYDLIPRAIAMRVNNGFFKILVTDDDDMKILGMRAVGVHASSAIQAVALLISMDKGIEELAELIHPHPSIIEGIQECVRMLLKKSILKPELFKGRLNCKVCDEFGCTQDIYFV
;
A
#
# COMPACT_ATOMS: atom_id res chain seq x y z
N ALA A 1 -2.07 -5.59 -0.45
CA ALA A 1 -0.71 -5.28 0.05
C ALA A 1 -0.76 -4.53 1.38
N SER A 2 0.28 -4.64 2.21
CA SER A 2 0.42 -3.90 3.48
C SER A 2 1.86 -3.49 3.75
N MET A 3 2.04 -2.28 4.28
CA MET A 3 3.34 -1.70 4.65
C MET A 3 3.27 -1.05 6.03
N SER A 4 4.30 -1.30 6.85
CA SER A 4 4.48 -0.68 8.17
C SER A 4 5.13 0.70 8.07
N TYR A 5 4.76 1.61 8.98
CA TYR A 5 5.26 2.98 9.00
C TYR A 5 6.76 3.09 9.31
N ASP A 6 7.36 2.10 9.96
CA ASP A 6 8.80 2.04 10.23
C ASP A 6 9.67 1.83 8.97
N LEU A 7 9.03 1.61 7.82
CA LEU A 7 9.68 1.58 6.51
C LEU A 7 9.49 2.87 5.71
N ILE A 8 8.71 3.84 6.22
CA ILE A 8 8.42 5.10 5.53
C ILE A 8 9.43 6.18 5.97
N PRO A 9 10.26 6.74 5.07
CA PRO A 9 11.31 7.70 5.43
C PRO A 9 10.80 8.90 6.23
N ARG A 10 9.64 9.46 5.85
CA ARG A 10 9.03 10.58 6.57
C ARG A 10 8.62 10.23 8.00
N ALA A 11 8.04 9.05 8.22
CA ALA A 11 7.62 8.61 9.54
C ALA A 11 8.82 8.38 10.47
N ILE A 12 9.91 7.80 9.92
CA ILE A 12 11.19 7.66 10.61
C ILE A 12 11.76 9.03 11.00
N ALA A 13 11.80 9.97 10.05
CA ALA A 13 12.32 11.32 10.29
C ALA A 13 11.51 12.08 11.37
N MET A 14 10.19 11.86 11.43
CA MET A 14 9.32 12.43 12.46
C MET A 14 9.39 11.72 13.81
N ARG A 15 10.06 10.55 13.88
CA ARG A 15 10.06 9.66 15.06
C ARG A 15 8.66 9.20 15.48
N VAL A 16 7.72 9.15 14.53
CA VAL A 16 6.35 8.67 14.72
C VAL A 16 6.08 7.58 13.69
N ASN A 17 6.66 6.41 13.92
CA ASN A 17 6.71 5.30 12.97
C ASN A 17 5.83 4.10 13.35
N ASN A 18 4.99 4.25 14.38
CA ASN A 18 3.97 3.27 14.71
C ASN A 18 2.78 3.44 13.77
N GLY A 19 2.38 2.36 13.11
CA GLY A 19 1.27 2.38 12.16
C GLY A 19 1.49 1.47 10.96
N PHE A 20 0.49 1.43 10.09
CA PHE A 20 0.56 0.70 8.84
C PHE A 20 -0.46 1.22 7.82
N PHE A 21 -0.20 0.88 6.56
CA PHE A 21 -1.17 0.89 5.48
C PHE A 21 -1.50 -0.52 5.05
N LYS A 22 -2.76 -0.75 4.68
CA LYS A 22 -3.22 -1.99 4.04
C LYS A 22 -4.22 -1.63 2.95
N ILE A 23 -3.93 -2.04 1.72
CA ILE A 23 -4.78 -1.82 0.54
C ILE A 23 -5.25 -3.18 0.02
N LEU A 24 -6.55 -3.26 -0.28
CA LEU A 24 -7.22 -4.41 -0.89
C LEU A 24 -7.67 -4.03 -2.30
N VAL A 25 -7.45 -4.93 -3.24
CA VAL A 25 -7.84 -4.78 -4.64
C VAL A 25 -8.53 -6.05 -5.12
N THR A 26 -9.25 -5.96 -6.24
CA THR A 26 -9.68 -7.13 -7.00
C THR A 26 -8.48 -7.90 -7.52
N ASP A 27 -8.63 -9.23 -7.64
CA ASP A 27 -7.63 -10.12 -8.21
C ASP A 27 -7.96 -10.39 -9.69
N ASP A 28 -7.94 -9.31 -10.48
CA ASP A 28 -8.17 -9.29 -11.92
C ASP A 28 -7.21 -8.28 -12.59
N ASP A 29 -7.27 -8.17 -13.91
CA ASP A 29 -6.38 -7.27 -14.67
C ASP A 29 -6.61 -5.78 -14.34
N ASP A 30 -7.80 -5.41 -13.84
CA ASP A 30 -8.18 -4.03 -13.53
C ASP A 30 -7.70 -3.57 -12.14
N MET A 31 -7.40 -4.51 -11.23
CA MET A 31 -6.94 -4.26 -9.85
C MET A 31 -7.66 -3.10 -9.14
N LYS A 32 -9.00 -3.09 -9.24
CA LYS A 32 -9.87 -2.06 -8.65
C LYS A 32 -9.73 -2.06 -7.14
N ILE A 33 -9.75 -0.87 -6.54
CA ILE A 33 -9.60 -0.73 -5.10
C ILE A 33 -10.89 -1.14 -4.38
N LEU A 34 -10.81 -2.20 -3.57
CA LEU A 34 -11.89 -2.64 -2.68
C LEU A 34 -11.92 -1.85 -1.38
N GLY A 35 -10.76 -1.36 -0.94
CA GLY A 35 -10.66 -0.49 0.23
C GLY A 35 -9.24 -0.40 0.79
N MET A 36 -9.06 0.53 1.72
CA MET A 36 -7.81 0.72 2.43
C MET A 36 -8.04 0.90 3.94
N ARG A 37 -7.09 0.42 4.74
CA ARG A 37 -6.97 0.75 6.16
C ARG A 37 -5.66 1.49 6.39
N ALA A 38 -5.71 2.53 7.20
CA ALA A 38 -4.57 3.33 7.59
C ALA A 38 -4.59 3.56 9.10
N VAL A 39 -3.44 3.36 9.75
CA VAL A 39 -3.22 3.71 11.16
C VAL A 39 -1.87 4.39 11.24
N GLY A 40 -1.78 5.55 11.89
CA GLY A 40 -0.54 6.29 12.05
C GLY A 40 -0.70 7.79 11.77
N VAL A 41 0.43 8.51 11.79
CA VAL A 41 0.43 9.95 11.50
C VAL A 41 -0.09 10.23 10.08
N HIS A 42 -0.91 11.26 9.93
CA HIS A 42 -1.55 11.65 8.67
C HIS A 42 -2.43 10.58 8.00
N ALA A 43 -2.95 9.59 8.74
CA ALA A 43 -3.83 8.55 8.20
C ALA A 43 -5.11 9.13 7.53
N SER A 44 -5.71 10.18 8.10
CA SER A 44 -6.88 10.85 7.53
C SER A 44 -6.59 11.54 6.19
N SER A 45 -5.40 12.11 6.02
CA SER A 45 -4.99 12.70 4.74
C SER A 45 -4.64 11.61 3.73
N ALA A 46 -3.99 10.54 4.17
CA ALA A 46 -3.59 9.42 3.31
C ALA A 46 -4.82 8.67 2.77
N ILE A 47 -5.84 8.41 3.59
CA ILE A 47 -7.05 7.70 3.18
C ILE A 47 -7.86 8.47 2.12
N GLN A 48 -7.78 9.80 2.11
CA GLN A 48 -8.50 10.65 1.17
C GLN A 48 -8.09 10.37 -0.29
N ALA A 49 -6.81 10.09 -0.55
CA ALA A 49 -6.31 9.78 -1.89
C ALA A 49 -6.98 8.51 -2.44
N VAL A 50 -7.09 7.48 -1.60
CA VAL A 50 -7.74 6.21 -1.98
C VAL A 50 -9.26 6.37 -2.07
N ALA A 51 -9.88 7.13 -1.17
CA ALA A 51 -11.32 7.39 -1.22
C ALA A 51 -11.73 8.08 -2.53
N LEU A 52 -10.90 9.02 -3.02
CA LEU A 52 -11.11 9.68 -4.29
C LEU A 52 -11.10 8.69 -5.47
N LEU A 53 -10.12 7.78 -5.52
CA LEU A 53 -10.04 6.78 -6.59
C LEU A 53 -11.21 5.79 -6.59
N ILE A 54 -11.64 5.35 -5.41
CA ILE A 54 -12.85 4.54 -5.28
C ILE A 54 -14.06 5.31 -5.81
N SER A 55 -14.20 6.60 -5.48
CA SER A 55 -15.31 7.43 -5.96
C SER A 55 -15.30 7.67 -7.47
N MET A 56 -14.12 7.61 -8.09
CA MET A 56 -13.92 7.77 -9.53
C MET A 56 -13.96 6.44 -10.30
N ASP A 57 -14.17 5.31 -9.63
CA ASP A 57 -14.08 3.94 -10.18
C ASP A 57 -12.75 3.71 -10.94
N LYS A 58 -11.64 4.12 -10.32
CA LYS A 58 -10.29 4.01 -10.88
C LYS A 58 -9.47 2.90 -10.20
N GLY A 59 -8.61 2.26 -10.99
CA GLY A 59 -7.64 1.25 -10.54
C GLY A 59 -6.45 1.84 -9.78
N ILE A 60 -5.56 0.97 -9.31
CA ILE A 60 -4.37 1.36 -8.54
C ILE A 60 -3.26 1.99 -9.39
N GLU A 61 -3.30 1.83 -10.70
CA GLU A 61 -2.31 2.32 -11.66
C GLU A 61 -2.14 3.83 -11.53
N GLU A 62 -3.24 4.56 -11.33
CA GLU A 62 -3.25 6.01 -11.13
C GLU A 62 -2.38 6.41 -9.92
N LEU A 63 -2.38 5.63 -8.83
CA LEU A 63 -1.51 5.88 -7.65
C LEU A 63 -0.06 5.51 -7.89
N ALA A 64 0.19 4.55 -8.77
CA ALA A 64 1.53 4.10 -9.12
C ALA A 64 2.27 5.15 -9.97
N GLU A 65 1.55 5.75 -10.92
CA GLU A 65 2.07 6.73 -11.88
C GLU A 65 2.13 8.15 -11.32
N LEU A 66 1.33 8.45 -10.28
CA LEU A 66 1.36 9.74 -9.61
C LEU A 66 2.75 10.03 -9.02
N ILE A 67 3.21 11.27 -9.16
CA ILE A 67 4.47 11.72 -8.56
C ILE A 67 4.20 12.01 -7.08
N HIS A 68 4.64 11.10 -6.21
CA HIS A 68 4.56 11.29 -4.75
C HIS A 68 5.69 12.21 -4.28
N PRO A 69 5.41 13.20 -3.41
CA PRO A 69 6.45 14.02 -2.80
C PRO A 69 7.37 13.16 -1.93
N HIS A 70 8.67 13.44 -1.96
CA HIS A 70 9.67 12.79 -1.12
C HIS A 70 10.37 13.80 -0.18
N PRO A 71 10.56 13.50 1.12
CA PRO A 71 9.98 12.39 1.86
C PRO A 71 8.55 12.72 2.34
N SER A 72 7.58 11.84 2.12
CA SER A 72 6.20 12.01 2.61
C SER A 72 5.60 10.70 3.16
N ILE A 73 4.49 10.83 3.90
CA ILE A 73 3.78 9.66 4.43
C ILE A 73 3.09 8.86 3.31
N ILE A 74 2.60 9.55 2.27
CA ILE A 74 1.84 8.92 1.18
C ILE A 74 2.71 8.04 0.27
N GLU A 75 4.05 8.17 0.33
CA GLU A 75 4.96 7.21 -0.31
C GLU A 75 4.73 5.76 0.17
N GLY A 76 4.23 5.55 1.39
CA GLY A 76 3.85 4.22 1.85
C GLY A 76 2.69 3.60 1.05
N ILE A 77 1.75 4.43 0.58
CA ILE A 77 0.69 3.99 -0.36
C ILE A 77 1.31 3.63 -1.70
N GLN A 78 2.22 4.48 -2.21
CA GLN A 78 2.91 4.23 -3.47
C GLN A 78 3.64 2.89 -3.46
N GLU A 79 4.34 2.57 -2.37
CA GLU A 79 5.05 1.30 -2.25
C GLU A 79 4.08 0.11 -2.18
N CYS A 80 2.96 0.23 -1.46
CA CYS A 80 1.93 -0.82 -1.43
C CYS A 80 1.36 -1.11 -2.83
N VAL A 81 1.13 -0.07 -3.63
CA VAL A 81 0.64 -0.20 -5.00
C VAL A 81 1.72 -0.80 -5.90
N ARG A 82 2.96 -0.34 -5.79
CA ARG A 82 4.09 -0.93 -6.52
C ARG A 82 4.29 -2.41 -6.22
N MET A 83 4.07 -2.84 -4.97
CA MET A 83 4.08 -4.27 -4.64
C MET A 83 3.03 -5.04 -5.42
N LEU A 84 1.78 -4.55 -5.48
CA LEU A 84 0.71 -5.20 -6.25
C LEU A 84 1.08 -5.30 -7.74
N LEU A 85 1.70 -4.24 -8.28
CA LEU A 85 2.15 -4.16 -9.67
C LEU A 85 3.50 -4.85 -9.97
N LYS A 86 4.09 -5.56 -9.00
CA LYS A 86 5.42 -6.20 -9.14
C LYS A 86 6.56 -5.24 -9.50
N LYS A 87 6.45 -3.98 -9.06
CA LYS A 87 7.41 -2.88 -9.29
C LYS A 87 7.92 -2.25 -7.99
N SER A 88 7.86 -3.01 -6.88
CA SER A 88 8.32 -2.55 -5.56
C SER A 88 9.78 -2.12 -5.62
N ILE A 89 10.11 -1.01 -4.96
CA ILE A 89 11.52 -0.57 -4.82
C ILE A 89 12.17 -1.30 -3.65
N LEU A 90 11.41 -1.51 -2.57
CA LEU A 90 11.82 -2.36 -1.46
C LEU A 90 11.73 -3.82 -1.87
N LYS A 91 12.60 -4.66 -1.31
CA LYS A 91 12.57 -6.12 -1.49
C LYS A 91 11.71 -6.75 -0.39
N PRO A 92 10.45 -7.12 -0.63
CA PRO A 92 9.54 -7.58 0.42
C PRO A 92 10.06 -8.81 1.18
N GLU A 93 10.89 -9.63 0.52
CA GLU A 93 11.53 -10.82 1.09
C GLU A 93 12.42 -10.49 2.30
N LEU A 94 12.98 -9.27 2.35
CA LEU A 94 13.84 -8.80 3.44
C LEU A 94 13.05 -8.17 4.60
N PHE A 95 11.79 -7.81 4.37
CA PHE A 95 10.95 -7.06 5.31
C PHE A 95 9.71 -7.84 5.75
N LYS A 96 9.83 -9.18 5.86
CA LYS A 96 8.74 -10.07 6.28
C LYS A 96 8.05 -9.56 7.55
N GLY A 97 6.72 -9.55 7.53
CA GLY A 97 5.89 -9.05 8.63
C GLY A 97 5.67 -7.54 8.59
N ARG A 98 6.55 -6.76 7.95
CA ARG A 98 6.44 -5.29 7.81
C ARG A 98 6.02 -4.86 6.41
N LEU A 99 6.37 -5.63 5.40
CA LEU A 99 5.99 -5.43 4.01
C LEU A 99 5.45 -6.74 3.46
N ASN A 100 4.14 -6.84 3.21
CA ASN A 100 3.50 -8.11 2.83
C ASN A 100 2.53 -7.90 1.65
N CYS A 101 2.54 -8.81 0.69
CA CYS A 101 1.52 -8.92 -0.34
C CYS A 101 0.82 -10.28 -0.21
N LYS A 102 -0.50 -10.32 -0.32
CA LYS A 102 -1.29 -11.55 -0.14
C LYS A 102 -2.42 -11.62 -1.16
N VAL A 103 -2.67 -12.80 -1.73
CA VAL A 103 -3.94 -13.14 -2.40
C VAL A 103 -4.88 -13.78 -1.37
N CYS A 104 -6.18 -13.56 -1.54
CA CYS A 104 -7.23 -14.24 -0.79
C CYS A 104 -8.11 -15.02 -1.76
N ASP A 105 -8.38 -16.29 -1.45
CA ASP A 105 -9.33 -17.10 -2.23
C ASP A 105 -10.79 -16.85 -1.81
N GLU A 106 -11.72 -17.48 -2.53
CA GLU A 106 -13.16 -17.43 -2.27
C GLU A 106 -13.55 -17.99 -0.90
N PHE A 107 -12.69 -18.84 -0.31
CA PHE A 107 -12.90 -19.45 1.01
C PHE A 107 -12.28 -18.61 2.14
N GLY A 108 -11.66 -17.48 1.83
CA GLY A 108 -11.03 -16.59 2.81
C GLY A 108 -9.61 -17.00 3.23
N CYS A 109 -9.02 -18.01 2.59
CA CYS A 109 -7.64 -18.41 2.85
C CYS A 109 -6.67 -17.42 2.17
N THR A 110 -5.70 -16.93 2.93
CA THR A 110 -4.71 -15.97 2.42
C THR A 110 -3.37 -16.63 2.17
N GLN A 111 -2.76 -16.34 1.02
CA GLN A 111 -1.42 -16.81 0.65
C GLN A 111 -0.51 -15.62 0.39
N ASP A 112 0.71 -15.65 0.93
CA ASP A 112 1.70 -14.61 0.65
C ASP A 112 2.19 -14.71 -0.79
N ILE A 113 2.21 -13.56 -1.48
CA ILE A 113 2.80 -13.43 -2.80
C ILE A 113 4.17 -12.81 -2.61
N TYR A 114 5.20 -13.61 -2.89
CA TYR A 114 6.57 -13.13 -2.94
C TYR A 114 6.91 -12.94 -4.42
N PHE A 115 7.12 -11.69 -4.82
CA PHE A 115 7.53 -11.37 -6.18
C PHE A 115 9.06 -11.41 -6.23
N VAL A 116 9.61 -12.50 -6.78
CA VAL A 116 11.04 -12.65 -7.06
C VAL A 116 11.45 -11.83 -8.28
#